data_AF-A0A165NUQ7-F1
#
_entry.id   AF-A0A165NUQ7-F1
#
_cell.length_a   1.000
_cell.length_b   1.000
_cell.length_c   1.000
_cell.angle_alpha   90.00
_cell.angle_beta   90.00
_cell.angle_gamma   90.00
#
_symmetry.space_group_name_H-M   'P 1'
#
loop_
_entity.id
_entity.type
_entity.pdbx_description
1 polymer ?
#
loop_
_entity_poly.entity_id
_entity_poly.type
_entity_poly.pdbx_seq_one_letter_code
_entity_poly.pdbx_strand_id
1 'polypeptide(L)'
;MNAHAQQRNPLRQMPGIELLRIVEAICTFAVGSHVAETRAAAAVTASRFKADRALASIRAALERALPVSIRGPSSLDSMPLSILNWTCGYLASRDILALSQTNRRLRSQSLPYLASLNAVTLSRLFACSWVQSHRTVHGRRSVSAQLRDLESTSDIAEALDTLYAALGDDVYDLSIEVTWSPTIEQGLLRALSEPATQLETFSLTSSVYIPHDLDKYPLLALDNWHALFADIAPSLTRCSLNGVRLPPASSTAFRAVTCFDYSIVPVMETEDISRILALMPSLRTLALMAPNFQTVTRDAASVDGITHSSLRNILLSTWRECSALPWLTQFHFVDNISLVGTAISALESLPYHVPRGACLQNADALVFSRHKTFDLETCIRLHSGHVEVSNALALQVSAYPLTWLSIGESTWPDGETIMPAMNTLETLAVIFAPCFLISPYSPYAGIFAGAYTTSGAPDTRWAMPRLRELRISSPPLSQDSPHSTHDWQPCHCGSLTVSLHDVSSFIQHCVSFSAPKLDTVVVAGATVVDYDFAAAWSDLVQLTDGIDIEEGHDTNYARHISTPTGLGTGLEKYFSTM
;
A
#
# COMPACT_ATOMS: atom_id res chain seq x y z
N MET A 1 64.68 -20.90 0.27
CA MET A 1 64.05 -20.17 1.39
C MET A 1 62.67 -19.74 0.90
N ASN A 2 61.64 -20.49 1.28
CA ASN A 2 60.26 -20.30 0.81
C ASN A 2 59.52 -19.32 1.74
N ALA A 3 59.00 -18.23 1.18
CA ALA A 3 58.01 -17.38 1.83
C ALA A 3 56.63 -17.79 1.32
N HIS A 4 55.85 -18.48 2.16
CA HIS A 4 54.44 -18.78 1.90
C HIS A 4 53.60 -17.53 2.19
N ALA A 5 52.96 -17.00 1.15
CA ALA A 5 51.86 -16.06 1.26
C ALA A 5 50.61 -16.80 1.75
N GLN A 6 50.09 -16.43 2.94
CA GLN A 6 48.78 -16.87 3.41
C GLN A 6 47.69 -16.16 2.60
N GLN A 7 47.07 -16.89 1.67
CA GLN A 7 45.78 -16.52 1.08
C GLN A 7 44.72 -16.43 2.19
N ARG A 8 44.07 -15.27 2.31
CA ARG A 8 42.87 -15.10 3.14
C ARG A 8 41.72 -15.85 2.48
N ASN A 9 41.18 -16.86 3.16
CA ASN A 9 39.98 -17.57 2.72
C ASN A 9 38.78 -16.59 2.67
N PRO A 10 37.96 -16.61 1.61
CA PRO A 10 36.67 -15.93 1.61
C PRO A 10 35.78 -16.53 2.70
N LEU A 11 35.13 -15.66 3.49
CA LEU A 11 34.17 -16.06 4.52
C LEU A 11 33.06 -16.90 3.87
N ARG A 12 32.89 -18.15 4.33
CA ARG A 12 31.76 -18.99 3.95
C ARG A 12 30.45 -18.31 4.40
N GLN A 13 29.46 -18.26 3.52
CA GLN A 13 28.11 -17.82 3.88
C GLN A 13 27.56 -18.70 5.00
N MET A 14 27.02 -18.07 6.04
CA MET A 14 26.41 -18.75 7.19
C MET A 14 25.07 -19.39 6.77
N PRO A 15 24.77 -20.64 7.15
CA PRO A 15 23.48 -21.27 6.87
C PRO A 15 22.31 -20.47 7.47
N GLY A 16 21.25 -20.24 6.68
CA GLY A 16 20.10 -19.40 7.09
C GLY A 16 19.40 -19.83 8.38
N ILE A 17 19.43 -21.12 8.72
CA ILE A 17 18.83 -21.66 9.94
C ILE A 17 19.59 -21.26 11.22
N GLU A 18 20.90 -21.00 11.11
CA GLU A 18 21.72 -20.55 12.24
C GLU A 18 21.61 -19.05 12.46
N LEU A 19 21.48 -18.30 11.37
CA LEU A 19 21.15 -16.88 11.39
C LEU A 19 19.80 -16.63 12.06
N LEU A 20 18.76 -17.39 11.70
CA LEU A 20 17.44 -17.33 12.34
C LEU A 20 17.51 -17.55 13.86
N ARG A 21 18.32 -18.51 14.32
CA ARG A 21 18.53 -18.76 15.76
C ARG A 21 19.25 -17.61 16.47
N ILE A 22 20.19 -16.93 15.79
CA ILE A 22 20.87 -15.76 16.33
C ILE A 22 19.88 -14.59 16.45
N VAL A 23 19.06 -14.38 15.42
CA VAL A 23 18.00 -13.36 15.40
C VAL A 23 16.98 -13.60 16.51
N GLU A 24 16.45 -14.82 16.65
CA GLU A 24 15.52 -15.19 17.72
C GLU A 24 16.12 -14.95 19.12
N ALA A 25 17.40 -15.27 19.33
CA ALA A 25 18.06 -15.06 20.61
C ALA A 25 18.26 -13.57 20.94
N ILE A 26 18.54 -12.73 19.93
CA ILE A 26 18.63 -11.28 20.09
C ILE A 26 17.26 -10.66 20.36
N CYS A 27 16.21 -11.08 19.64
CA CYS A 27 14.84 -10.63 19.90
C CYS A 27 14.38 -11.01 21.31
N THR A 28 14.68 -12.24 21.76
CA THR A 28 14.38 -12.67 23.15
C THR A 28 15.09 -11.80 24.20
N PHE A 29 16.32 -11.37 23.90
CA PHE A 29 17.10 -10.47 24.76
C PHE A 29 16.54 -9.04 24.78
N ALA A 30 16.15 -8.50 23.63
CA ALA A 30 15.57 -7.16 23.50
C ALA A 30 14.21 -7.06 24.22
N VAL A 31 13.33 -8.06 24.04
CA VAL A 31 12.05 -8.17 24.75
C VAL A 31 12.26 -8.28 26.27
N GLY A 32 13.24 -9.06 26.72
CA GLY A 32 13.59 -9.19 28.14
C GLY A 32 14.09 -7.88 28.78
N SER A 33 14.75 -7.02 28.01
CA SER A 33 15.26 -5.72 28.45
C SER A 33 14.13 -4.68 28.55
N HIS A 34 13.17 -4.72 27.62
CA HIS A 34 12.04 -3.79 27.55
C HIS A 34 11.01 -3.99 28.69
N VAL A 35 10.78 -5.24 29.10
CA VAL A 35 9.93 -5.59 30.27
C VAL A 35 10.61 -5.24 31.60
N ALA A 36 11.94 -5.16 31.63
CA ALA A 36 12.70 -4.74 32.80
C ALA A 36 12.72 -3.21 32.96
N GLU A 37 12.83 -2.44 31.88
CA GLU A 37 12.75 -0.97 31.90
C GLU A 37 11.37 -0.45 32.38
N THR A 38 10.29 -1.16 32.06
CA THR A 38 8.94 -0.83 32.55
C THR A 38 8.70 -1.19 34.02
N ARG A 39 9.63 -1.89 34.69
CA ARG A 39 9.45 -2.37 36.08
C ARG A 39 10.61 -2.11 37.06
N ALA A 40 11.68 -1.40 36.69
CA ALA A 40 12.86 -1.32 37.55
C ALA A 40 13.12 0.08 38.15
N ALA A 41 12.47 0.35 39.28
CA ALA A 41 13.08 1.10 40.39
C ALA A 41 13.61 0.16 41.51
N ALA A 42 13.55 -1.17 41.35
CA ALA A 42 13.83 -2.08 42.47
C ALA A 42 14.67 -3.36 42.19
N ALA A 43 15.24 -3.59 41.00
CA ALA A 43 15.92 -4.86 40.71
C ALA A 43 17.20 -4.75 39.87
N VAL A 44 18.23 -4.07 40.40
CA VAL A 44 19.53 -3.90 39.72
C VAL A 44 20.40 -5.17 39.71
N THR A 45 20.11 -6.18 40.54
CA THR A 45 20.91 -7.42 40.60
C THR A 45 20.33 -8.60 39.80
N ALA A 46 19.01 -8.63 39.57
CA ALA A 46 18.37 -9.72 38.81
C ALA A 46 18.54 -9.59 37.28
N SER A 47 18.81 -8.40 36.75
CA SER A 47 18.99 -8.18 35.31
C SER A 47 20.32 -8.72 34.79
N ARG A 48 21.38 -8.67 35.60
CA ARG A 48 22.73 -9.14 35.23
C ARG A 48 22.77 -10.64 34.97
N PHE A 49 22.11 -11.43 35.82
CA PHE A 49 22.08 -12.89 35.71
C PHE A 49 21.28 -13.38 34.48
N LYS A 50 20.22 -12.65 34.10
CA LYS A 50 19.44 -12.95 32.88
C LYS A 50 20.20 -12.54 31.61
N ALA A 51 20.88 -11.40 31.65
CA ALA A 51 21.76 -10.97 30.56
C ALA A 51 22.90 -11.96 30.33
N ASP A 52 23.57 -12.42 31.40
CA ASP A 52 24.66 -13.39 31.32
C ASP A 52 24.20 -14.74 30.76
N ARG A 53 22.98 -15.20 31.12
CA ARG A 53 22.40 -16.45 30.59
C ARG A 53 22.01 -16.36 29.12
N ALA A 54 21.45 -15.22 28.69
CA ALA A 54 21.11 -14.99 27.28
C ALA A 54 22.37 -14.84 26.41
N LEU A 55 23.38 -14.12 26.90
CA LEU A 55 24.69 -14.02 26.26
C LEU A 55 25.37 -15.39 26.15
N ALA A 56 25.22 -16.27 27.15
CA ALA A 56 25.71 -17.63 27.10
C ALA A 56 24.99 -18.48 26.03
N SER A 57 23.67 -18.34 25.87
CA SER A 57 22.91 -19.02 24.81
C SER A 57 23.30 -18.54 23.40
N ILE A 58 23.50 -17.23 23.22
CA ILE A 58 23.97 -16.65 21.95
C ILE A 58 25.37 -17.17 21.63
N ARG A 59 26.28 -17.21 22.62
CA ARG A 59 27.63 -17.76 22.47
C ARG A 59 27.59 -19.23 22.03
N ALA A 60 26.77 -20.06 22.70
CA ALA A 60 26.64 -21.47 22.38
C ALA A 60 26.02 -21.71 20.98
N ALA A 61 25.19 -20.80 20.47
CA ALA A 61 24.68 -20.85 19.11
C ALA A 61 25.77 -20.46 18.09
N LEU A 62 26.55 -19.42 18.38
CA LEU A 62 27.65 -18.95 17.52
C LEU A 62 28.80 -19.97 17.39
N GLU A 63 29.16 -20.61 18.50
CA GLU A 63 30.21 -21.65 18.52
C GLU A 63 29.81 -22.89 17.71
N ARG A 64 28.50 -23.17 17.60
CA ARG A 64 27.98 -24.24 16.73
C ARG A 64 27.97 -23.85 15.26
N ALA A 65 27.77 -22.57 14.96
CA ALA A 65 27.64 -22.05 13.59
C ALA A 65 28.96 -21.80 12.85
N LEU A 66 30.09 -21.67 13.58
CA LEU A 66 31.40 -21.36 13.00
C LEU A 66 32.42 -22.51 13.28
N PRO A 67 32.42 -23.60 12.49
CA PRO A 67 33.22 -24.79 12.77
C PRO A 67 34.68 -24.70 12.30
N VAL A 68 35.31 -23.52 12.28
CA VAL A 68 36.74 -23.38 11.94
C VAL A 68 37.43 -22.35 12.81
N SER A 69 38.08 -22.84 13.88
CA SER A 69 39.32 -22.36 14.53
C SER A 69 39.62 -20.85 14.59
N ILE A 70 38.60 -20.00 14.74
CA ILE A 70 38.78 -18.70 15.37
C ILE A 70 38.56 -18.97 16.85
N ARG A 71 39.61 -18.90 17.68
CA ARG A 71 39.43 -18.71 19.13
C ARG A 71 38.51 -17.51 19.28
N GLY A 72 37.24 -17.81 19.56
CA GLY A 72 36.12 -16.90 19.32
C GLY A 72 36.24 -15.64 20.18
N PRO A 73 35.80 -14.49 19.66
CA PRO A 73 35.74 -13.27 20.44
C PRO A 73 34.85 -13.47 21.68
N SER A 74 35.41 -13.28 22.87
CA SER A 74 34.76 -13.58 24.16
C SER A 74 33.52 -12.71 24.45
N SER A 75 33.21 -11.70 23.63
CA SER A 75 32.07 -10.80 23.76
C SER A 75 31.44 -10.51 22.40
N LEU A 76 30.11 -10.30 22.36
CA LEU A 76 29.37 -9.76 21.20
C LEU A 76 30.04 -8.49 20.64
N ASP A 77 30.69 -7.71 21.51
CA ASP A 77 31.45 -6.50 21.18
C ASP A 77 32.66 -6.72 20.28
N SER A 78 33.02 -7.99 20.04
CA SER A 78 34.18 -8.37 19.24
C SER A 78 33.80 -9.17 17.98
N MET A 79 32.52 -9.16 17.62
CA MET A 79 32.07 -9.57 16.28
C MET A 79 32.67 -8.67 15.19
N PRO A 80 33.06 -9.24 14.04
CA PRO A 80 33.36 -8.47 12.84
C PRO A 80 32.16 -7.59 12.44
N LEU A 81 32.44 -6.34 12.04
CA LEU A 81 31.42 -5.35 11.65
C LEU A 81 30.51 -5.87 10.53
N SER A 82 31.04 -6.67 9.61
CA SER A 82 30.26 -7.28 8.53
C SER A 82 29.18 -8.24 9.03
N ILE A 83 29.48 -9.03 10.07
CA ILE A 83 28.53 -9.98 10.66
C ILE A 83 27.49 -9.21 11.49
N LEU A 84 27.91 -8.18 12.22
CA LEU A 84 27.00 -7.34 12.98
C LEU A 84 26.03 -6.58 12.07
N ASN A 85 26.50 -5.92 11.02
CA ASN A 85 25.65 -5.23 10.04
C ASN A 85 24.68 -6.20 9.37
N TRP A 86 25.14 -7.40 9.05
CA TRP A 86 24.29 -8.42 8.45
C TRP A 86 23.23 -8.90 9.44
N THR A 87 23.60 -9.12 10.71
CA THR A 87 22.67 -9.48 11.78
C THR A 87 21.63 -8.38 12.02
N CYS A 88 22.04 -7.12 12.03
CA CYS A 88 21.12 -5.99 12.17
C CYS A 88 20.12 -5.90 11.01
N GLY A 89 20.43 -6.40 9.81
CA GLY A 89 19.50 -6.46 8.67
C GLY A 89 18.32 -7.41 8.83
N TYR A 90 18.35 -8.26 9.85
CA TYR A 90 17.25 -9.18 10.20
C TYR A 90 16.55 -8.79 11.51
N LEU A 91 16.93 -7.67 12.13
CA LEU A 91 16.35 -7.20 13.38
C LEU A 91 15.40 -6.03 13.13
N ALA A 92 14.31 -5.95 13.90
CA ALA A 92 13.48 -4.76 13.90
C ALA A 92 14.25 -3.56 14.48
N SER A 93 13.94 -2.33 14.05
CA SER A 93 14.65 -1.12 14.49
C SER A 93 14.71 -0.95 16.00
N ARG A 94 13.66 -1.37 16.73
CA ARG A 94 13.62 -1.35 18.19
C ARG A 94 14.64 -2.31 18.82
N ASP A 95 14.86 -3.47 18.21
CA ASP A 95 15.82 -4.47 18.70
C ASP A 95 17.26 -4.04 18.43
N ILE A 96 17.52 -3.37 17.30
CA ILE A 96 18.82 -2.79 17.01
C ILE A 96 19.11 -1.63 17.98
N LEU A 97 18.08 -0.86 18.37
CA LEU A 97 18.21 0.22 19.34
C LEU A 97 18.50 -0.35 20.73
N ALA A 98 17.78 -1.38 21.16
CA ALA A 98 18.07 -2.11 22.39
C ALA A 98 19.49 -2.69 22.37
N LEU A 99 19.92 -3.28 21.26
CA LEU A 99 21.29 -3.78 21.06
C LEU A 99 22.33 -2.66 21.21
N SER A 100 22.05 -1.46 20.67
CA SER A 100 22.90 -0.28 20.80
C SER A 100 23.05 0.20 22.26
N GLN A 101 22.10 -0.12 23.13
CA GLN A 101 22.11 0.30 24.53
C GLN A 101 22.85 -0.68 25.45
N THR A 102 23.13 -1.91 24.99
CA THR A 102 23.80 -2.94 25.79
C THR A 102 25.27 -2.66 26.08
N ASN A 103 25.99 -2.07 25.10
CA ASN A 103 27.42 -1.84 25.20
C ASN A 103 27.84 -0.65 24.32
N ARG A 104 28.80 0.15 24.79
CA ARG A 104 29.32 1.33 24.07
C ARG A 104 29.88 0.99 22.68
N ARG A 105 30.47 -0.18 22.48
CA ARG A 105 31.04 -0.60 21.19
C ARG A 105 29.94 -1.05 20.22
N LEU A 106 28.98 -1.85 20.69
CA LEU A 106 27.79 -2.17 19.90
C LEU A 106 27.02 -0.91 19.54
N ARG A 107 26.89 0.06 20.47
CA ARG A 107 26.34 1.39 20.20
C ARG A 107 27.01 2.08 19.03
N SER A 108 28.34 2.14 19.03
CA SER A 108 29.11 2.80 17.97
C SER A 108 29.03 2.10 16.63
N GLN A 109 28.60 0.83 16.60
CA GLN A 109 28.55 0.01 15.40
C GLN A 109 27.12 -0.18 14.87
N SER A 110 26.11 -0.25 15.75
CA SER A 110 24.71 -0.45 15.39
C SER A 110 23.93 0.86 15.20
N LEU A 111 24.34 1.97 15.84
CA LEU A 111 23.72 3.28 15.57
C LEU A 111 23.94 3.78 14.14
N PRO A 112 25.13 3.63 13.51
CA PRO A 112 25.31 3.94 12.09
C PRO A 112 24.42 3.08 11.19
N TYR A 113 24.17 1.82 11.59
CA TYR A 113 23.27 0.92 10.87
C TYR A 113 21.80 1.32 11.03
N LEU A 114 21.38 1.73 12.23
CA LEU A 114 20.06 2.31 12.48
C LEU A 114 19.83 3.61 11.73
N ALA A 115 20.85 4.47 11.71
CA ALA A 115 20.85 5.66 10.88
C ALA A 115 20.69 5.26 9.41
N SER A 116 21.36 4.19 8.96
CA SER A 116 21.24 3.72 7.59
C SER A 116 19.86 3.15 7.20
N LEU A 117 19.06 2.71 8.18
CA LEU A 117 17.77 2.03 7.98
C LEU A 117 16.54 2.96 7.97
N ASN A 118 16.68 4.27 8.13
CA ASN A 118 15.57 5.24 8.11
C ASN A 118 14.39 4.95 9.08
N ALA A 119 14.54 4.06 10.07
CA ALA A 119 13.41 3.55 10.86
C ALA A 119 13.58 3.65 12.38
N VAL A 120 14.32 4.65 12.88
CA VAL A 120 14.18 5.10 14.28
C VAL A 120 13.70 6.53 14.31
N THR A 121 12.40 6.67 14.57
CA THR A 121 11.74 7.84 15.16
C THR A 121 12.42 8.17 16.50
N LEU A 122 13.55 8.88 16.45
CA LEU A 122 14.05 9.67 17.56
C LEU A 122 13.34 11.02 17.45
N SER A 123 12.38 11.30 18.33
CA SER A 123 11.62 12.56 18.42
C SER A 123 12.47 13.84 18.56
N ARG A 124 13.81 13.73 18.54
CA ARG A 124 14.77 14.85 18.54
C ARG A 124 15.63 14.97 17.28
N LEU A 125 15.63 13.99 16.37
CA LEU A 125 16.31 14.11 15.05
C LEU A 125 15.42 14.73 13.96
N PHE A 126 14.11 14.84 14.20
CA PHE A 126 13.18 15.51 13.29
C PHE A 126 13.42 17.02 13.13
N ALA A 127 14.38 17.61 13.83
CA ALA A 127 14.61 19.05 13.81
C ALA A 127 15.84 19.48 12.98
N CYS A 128 16.59 18.55 12.39
CA CYS A 128 17.85 18.90 11.73
C CYS A 128 17.87 18.45 10.26
N SER A 129 18.54 19.24 9.42
CA SER A 129 18.84 18.86 8.05
C SER A 129 19.88 17.72 8.03
N TRP A 130 19.74 16.76 7.13
CA TRP A 130 20.70 15.68 6.95
C TRP A 130 20.72 15.17 5.50
N VAL A 131 21.84 14.57 5.12
CA VAL A 131 22.04 13.87 3.85
C VAL A 131 22.67 12.53 4.14
N GLN A 132 22.10 11.48 3.56
CA GLN A 132 22.57 10.12 3.67
C GLN A 132 22.78 9.52 2.29
N SER A 133 23.91 8.85 2.12
CA SER A 133 24.18 8.06 0.93
C SER A 133 24.48 6.63 1.30
N HIS A 134 23.87 5.69 0.59
CA HIS A 134 24.09 4.26 0.77
C HIS A 134 24.26 3.57 -0.58
N ARG A 135 25.01 2.46 -0.58
CA ARG A 135 25.13 1.59 -1.76
C ARG A 135 24.22 0.39 -1.58
N THR A 136 23.46 0.07 -2.61
CA THR A 136 22.68 -1.16 -2.68
C THR A 136 23.58 -2.38 -2.74
N VAL A 137 22.99 -3.57 -2.57
CA VAL A 137 23.65 -4.87 -2.77
C VAL A 137 24.29 -4.97 -4.16
N HIS A 138 23.73 -4.26 -5.15
CA HIS A 138 24.21 -4.22 -6.54
C HIS A 138 25.27 -3.13 -6.78
N GLY A 139 25.76 -2.47 -5.72
CA GLY A 139 26.79 -1.44 -5.79
C GLY A 139 26.31 -0.07 -6.28
N ARG A 140 25.04 0.06 -6.67
CA ARG A 140 24.42 1.33 -7.10
C ARG A 140 24.16 2.25 -5.91
N ARG A 141 24.31 3.56 -6.09
CA ARG A 141 24.23 4.56 -5.01
C ARG A 141 22.84 5.20 -4.92
N SER A 142 22.21 5.11 -3.75
CA SER A 142 20.98 5.84 -3.42
C SER A 142 21.31 6.95 -2.42
N VAL A 143 20.67 8.11 -2.61
CA VAL A 143 20.86 9.31 -1.81
C VAL A 143 19.51 9.74 -1.25
N SER A 144 19.45 9.96 0.05
CA SER A 144 18.28 10.49 0.74
C SER A 144 18.67 11.74 1.51
N ALA A 145 17.85 12.77 1.48
CA ALA A 145 18.08 14.01 2.20
C ALA A 145 16.80 14.52 2.85
N GLN A 146 16.94 15.15 4.00
CA GLN A 146 15.89 15.95 4.64
C GLN A 146 16.46 17.33 4.90
N LEU A 147 15.83 18.37 4.35
CA LEU A 147 16.30 19.75 4.47
C LEU A 147 15.25 20.57 5.20
N ARG A 148 15.58 21.07 6.40
CA ARG A 148 14.66 21.84 7.24
C ARG A 148 15.32 23.15 7.66
N ASP A 149 14.61 24.26 7.46
CA ASP A 149 15.07 25.58 7.92
C ASP A 149 14.64 25.83 9.36
N LEU A 150 15.38 25.25 10.31
CA LEU A 150 15.13 25.35 11.74
C LEU A 150 16.26 26.15 12.40
N GLU A 151 16.15 27.48 12.34
CA GLU A 151 16.90 28.52 13.07
C GLU A 151 18.44 28.58 12.91
N SER A 152 19.11 27.48 12.52
CA SER A 152 20.56 27.42 12.27
C SER A 152 20.86 27.40 10.76
N THR A 153 21.21 28.55 10.19
CA THR A 153 21.57 28.68 8.78
C THR A 153 22.84 27.90 8.39
N SER A 154 23.74 27.62 9.35
CA SER A 154 24.96 26.85 9.10
C SER A 154 24.68 25.39 8.75
N ASP A 155 23.71 24.79 9.44
CA ASP A 155 23.44 23.34 9.34
C ASP A 155 22.82 23.00 7.98
N ILE A 156 22.01 23.92 7.44
CA ILE A 156 21.37 23.80 6.13
C ILE A 156 22.41 23.94 5.02
N ALA A 157 23.31 24.92 5.12
CA ALA A 157 24.36 25.13 4.13
C ALA A 157 25.28 23.89 4.05
N GLU A 158 25.69 23.34 5.20
CA GLU A 158 26.49 22.11 5.24
C GLU A 158 25.73 20.91 4.64
N ALA A 159 24.44 20.76 4.93
CA ALA A 159 23.61 19.72 4.34
C ALA A 159 23.48 19.87 2.81
N LEU A 160 23.29 21.08 2.30
CA LEU A 160 23.21 21.37 0.87
C LEU A 160 24.53 21.10 0.14
N ASP A 161 25.67 21.50 0.73
CA ASP A 161 27.00 21.19 0.19
C ASP A 161 27.26 19.68 0.19
N THR A 162 26.82 18.98 1.24
CA THR A 162 26.90 17.52 1.34
C THR A 162 26.03 16.84 0.28
N LEU A 163 24.82 17.37 0.03
CA LEU A 163 23.94 16.88 -1.03
C LEU A 163 24.60 17.06 -2.41
N TYR A 164 25.12 18.25 -2.70
CA TYR A 164 25.84 18.50 -3.95
C TYR A 164 27.03 17.56 -4.13
N ALA A 165 27.84 17.35 -3.10
CA ALA A 165 28.96 16.39 -3.16
C ALA A 165 28.52 14.92 -3.26
N ALA A 166 27.30 14.59 -2.82
CA ALA A 166 26.74 13.25 -2.90
C ALA A 166 26.14 12.93 -4.27
N LEU A 167 25.67 13.94 -5.01
CA LEU A 167 25.13 13.83 -6.36
C LEU A 167 26.27 13.67 -7.38
N GLY A 168 26.75 12.44 -7.53
CA GLY A 168 27.64 12.05 -8.62
C GLY A 168 26.90 11.32 -9.73
N ASP A 169 27.61 11.05 -10.84
CA ASP A 169 27.08 10.29 -11.98
C ASP A 169 26.59 8.87 -11.63
N ASP A 170 26.98 8.32 -10.48
CA ASP A 170 26.62 6.96 -10.04
C ASP A 170 25.32 6.86 -9.22
N VAL A 171 24.63 8.00 -9.00
CA VAL A 171 23.36 8.04 -8.27
C VAL A 171 22.23 7.52 -9.15
N TYR A 172 21.56 6.46 -8.70
CA TYR A 172 20.41 5.86 -9.41
C TYR A 172 19.06 6.20 -8.76
N ASP A 173 19.07 6.59 -7.49
CA ASP A 173 17.86 6.89 -6.71
C ASP A 173 18.13 8.08 -5.78
N LEU A 174 17.26 9.08 -5.86
CA LEU A 174 17.36 10.32 -5.13
C LEU A 174 16.01 10.66 -4.49
N SER A 175 15.97 10.76 -3.16
CA SER A 175 14.79 11.15 -2.40
C SER A 175 15.10 12.34 -1.50
N ILE A 176 14.34 13.42 -1.65
CA ILE A 176 14.56 14.65 -0.89
C ILE A 176 13.26 15.08 -0.22
N GLU A 177 13.27 15.23 1.09
CA GLU A 177 12.21 15.87 1.87
C GLU A 177 12.65 17.29 2.23
N VAL A 178 11.79 18.29 2.03
CA VAL A 178 12.14 19.70 2.27
C VAL A 178 11.08 20.45 3.06
N THR A 179 11.50 21.28 4.01
CA THR A 179 10.72 22.41 4.51
C THR A 179 11.23 23.64 3.78
N TRP A 180 10.41 24.20 2.89
CA TRP A 180 10.90 25.21 1.98
C TRP A 180 11.32 26.52 2.66
N SER A 181 12.47 27.05 2.22
CA SER A 181 12.92 28.42 2.46
C SER A 181 13.74 28.92 1.26
N PRO A 182 13.94 30.24 1.09
CA PRO A 182 14.73 30.77 -0.02
C PRO A 182 16.16 30.20 -0.08
N THR A 183 16.76 29.91 1.07
CA THR A 183 18.10 29.31 1.19
C THR A 183 18.09 27.88 0.64
N ILE A 184 17.10 27.06 1.04
CA ILE A 184 16.95 25.69 0.57
C ILE A 184 16.66 25.67 -0.92
N GLU A 185 15.81 26.58 -1.42
CA GLU A 185 15.48 26.68 -2.84
C GLU A 185 16.72 26.90 -3.70
N GLN A 186 17.52 27.93 -3.39
CA GLN A 186 18.72 28.26 -4.15
C GLN A 186 19.78 27.16 -4.06
N GLY A 187 20.00 26.61 -2.87
CA GLY A 187 20.96 25.54 -2.68
C GLY A 187 20.56 24.25 -3.37
N LEU A 188 19.27 23.90 -3.34
CA LEU A 188 18.74 22.71 -3.99
C LEU A 188 18.80 22.84 -5.52
N LEU A 189 18.46 24.02 -6.07
CA LEU A 189 18.62 24.28 -7.51
C LEU A 189 20.07 24.12 -7.95
N ARG A 190 21.03 24.61 -7.15
CA ARG A 190 22.46 24.40 -7.38
C ARG A 190 22.84 22.92 -7.26
N ALA A 191 22.28 22.20 -6.28
CA ALA A 191 22.57 20.79 -6.09
C ALA A 191 22.09 19.93 -7.28
N LEU A 192 20.91 20.27 -7.80
CA LEU A 192 20.25 19.56 -8.90
C LEU A 192 20.58 20.11 -10.28
N SER A 193 21.52 21.06 -10.43
CA SER A 193 21.82 21.66 -11.74
C SER A 193 22.76 20.79 -12.61
N GLU A 194 23.37 19.75 -12.05
CA GLU A 194 24.28 18.86 -12.77
C GLU A 194 23.51 17.75 -13.50
N PRO A 195 24.00 17.25 -14.66
CA PRO A 195 23.41 16.11 -15.36
C PRO A 195 23.23 14.87 -14.47
N ALA A 196 22.08 14.19 -14.58
CA ALA A 196 21.76 13.01 -13.80
C ALA A 196 21.61 11.79 -14.72
N THR A 197 22.71 11.39 -15.35
CA THR A 197 22.68 10.41 -16.47
C THR A 197 22.20 9.01 -16.08
N GLN A 198 22.49 8.57 -14.85
CA GLN A 198 22.13 7.25 -14.32
C GLN A 198 20.90 7.27 -13.39
N LEU A 199 20.32 8.44 -13.12
CA LEU A 199 19.22 8.57 -12.17
C LEU A 199 17.98 7.89 -12.74
N GLU A 200 17.51 6.83 -12.06
CA GLU A 200 16.32 6.07 -12.44
C GLU A 200 15.07 6.54 -11.68
N THR A 201 15.24 6.92 -10.41
CA THR A 201 14.15 7.32 -9.50
C THR A 201 14.45 8.67 -8.84
N PHE A 202 13.49 9.58 -8.90
CA PHE A 202 13.57 10.89 -8.25
C PHE A 202 12.31 11.17 -7.43
N SER A 203 12.47 11.49 -6.15
CA SER A 203 11.38 11.94 -5.28
C SER A 203 11.73 13.26 -4.62
N LEU A 204 10.81 14.22 -4.69
CA LEU A 204 10.89 15.49 -3.97
C LEU A 204 9.57 15.74 -3.24
N THR A 205 9.65 15.80 -1.90
CA THR A 205 8.48 15.92 -1.03
C THR A 205 8.60 17.13 -0.12
N SER A 206 7.58 17.97 -0.10
CA SER A 206 7.44 19.06 0.87
C SER A 206 6.88 18.52 2.19
N SER A 207 7.54 18.84 3.31
CA SER A 207 7.15 18.39 4.65
C SER A 207 5.97 19.18 5.24
N VAL A 208 5.50 20.23 4.56
CA VAL A 208 4.33 21.03 5.00
C VAL A 208 3.06 20.24 4.68
N TYR A 209 2.75 19.27 5.53
CA TYR A 209 1.66 18.32 5.32
C TYR A 209 0.41 18.60 6.16
N ILE A 210 0.37 19.71 6.92
CA ILE A 210 -0.83 20.05 7.71
C ILE A 210 -1.84 20.73 6.79
N PRO A 211 -2.97 20.08 6.42
CA PRO A 211 -3.94 20.58 5.45
C PRO A 211 -4.49 21.98 5.79
N HIS A 212 -4.48 22.33 7.08
CA HIS A 212 -5.11 23.53 7.63
C HIS A 212 -4.26 24.81 7.54
N ASP A 213 -2.95 24.71 7.28
CA ASP A 213 -2.05 25.88 7.26
C ASP A 213 -1.61 26.28 5.83
N LEU A 214 -2.17 25.62 4.82
CA LEU A 214 -1.68 25.65 3.45
C LEU A 214 -2.08 26.90 2.65
N ASP A 215 -3.13 27.61 3.05
CA ASP A 215 -3.49 28.90 2.44
C ASP A 215 -2.44 30.00 2.74
N LYS A 216 -1.56 29.76 3.73
CA LYS A 216 -0.54 30.74 4.16
C LYS A 216 0.81 30.58 3.47
N TYR A 217 1.08 29.42 2.87
CA TYR A 217 2.35 29.16 2.20
C TYR A 217 2.12 29.20 0.69
N PRO A 218 2.55 30.26 -0.01
CA PRO A 218 2.51 30.25 -1.47
C PRO A 218 3.31 29.03 -1.94
N LEU A 219 2.67 28.18 -2.74
CA LEU A 219 3.39 27.14 -3.47
C LEU A 219 4.54 27.81 -4.21
N LEU A 220 5.75 27.45 -3.85
CA LEU A 220 6.92 28.08 -4.43
C LEU A 220 6.95 27.73 -5.92
N ALA A 221 6.88 28.78 -6.74
CA ALA A 221 7.19 28.70 -8.14
C ALA A 221 8.71 28.60 -8.22
N LEU A 222 9.22 27.39 -8.44
CA LEU A 222 10.61 27.22 -8.84
C LEU A 222 10.73 27.75 -10.27
N ASP A 223 10.81 29.07 -10.42
CA ASP A 223 10.85 29.74 -11.73
C ASP A 223 12.05 29.25 -12.58
N ASN A 224 13.06 28.66 -11.92
CA ASN A 224 14.26 28.09 -12.51
C ASN A 224 14.27 26.56 -12.68
N TRP A 225 13.11 25.90 -12.61
CA TRP A 225 13.04 24.44 -12.77
C TRP A 225 13.41 23.92 -14.17
N HIS A 226 13.54 24.81 -15.16
CA HIS A 226 13.99 24.47 -16.50
C HIS A 226 15.44 23.95 -16.57
N ALA A 227 16.23 24.10 -15.49
CA ALA A 227 17.60 23.60 -15.39
C ALA A 227 17.76 22.34 -14.52
N LEU A 228 16.66 21.71 -14.09
CA LEU A 228 16.72 20.48 -13.29
C LEU A 228 17.49 19.39 -14.05
N PHE A 229 18.52 18.85 -13.42
CA PHE A 229 19.48 17.91 -13.97
C PHE A 229 20.19 18.37 -15.25
N ALA A 230 20.40 19.68 -15.42
CA ALA A 230 20.85 20.29 -16.68
C ALA A 230 20.00 19.88 -17.89
N ASP A 231 18.74 19.50 -17.64
CA ASP A 231 17.82 18.90 -18.60
C ASP A 231 18.27 17.54 -19.18
N ILE A 232 19.20 16.85 -18.51
CA ILE A 232 19.79 15.58 -18.93
C ILE A 232 19.57 14.53 -17.84
N ALA A 233 18.45 13.80 -17.95
CA ALA A 233 18.14 12.64 -17.11
C ALA A 233 17.54 11.47 -17.94
N PRO A 234 18.28 10.92 -18.92
CA PRO A 234 17.74 9.95 -19.88
C PRO A 234 17.29 8.62 -19.25
N SER A 235 17.79 8.29 -18.05
CA SER A 235 17.45 7.05 -17.34
C SER A 235 16.28 7.22 -16.37
N LEU A 236 15.76 8.45 -16.21
CA LEU A 236 14.73 8.76 -15.23
C LEU A 236 13.40 8.17 -15.67
N THR A 237 13.00 7.09 -15.01
CA THR A 237 11.76 6.34 -15.33
C THR A 237 10.68 6.54 -14.28
N ARG A 238 11.06 6.86 -13.03
CA ARG A 238 10.12 7.09 -11.93
C ARG A 238 10.33 8.46 -11.31
N CYS A 239 9.27 9.23 -11.20
CA CYS A 239 9.31 10.52 -10.53
C CYS A 239 8.12 10.70 -9.58
N SER A 240 8.38 11.20 -8.38
CA SER A 240 7.36 11.56 -7.39
C SER A 240 7.58 13.00 -6.91
N LEU A 241 6.55 13.84 -7.06
CA LEU A 241 6.59 15.25 -6.68
C LEU A 241 5.42 15.55 -5.75
N ASN A 242 5.70 15.82 -4.48
CA ASN A 242 4.67 16.01 -3.46
C ASN A 242 4.78 17.41 -2.84
N GLY A 243 3.75 18.24 -3.02
CA GLY A 243 3.73 19.62 -2.54
C GLY A 243 4.67 20.56 -3.28
N VAL A 244 4.95 20.28 -4.56
CA VAL A 244 5.83 21.09 -5.43
C VAL A 244 5.08 21.41 -6.73
N ARG A 245 5.24 22.62 -7.29
CA ARG A 245 4.64 22.97 -8.59
C ARG A 245 5.36 22.30 -9.74
N LEU A 246 4.65 21.90 -10.79
CA LEU A 246 5.20 21.27 -12.00
C LEU A 246 6.22 22.16 -12.74
N PRO A 247 7.20 21.56 -13.46
CA PRO A 247 8.16 22.32 -14.23
C PRO A 247 7.53 22.89 -15.49
N PRO A 248 8.19 23.89 -16.12
CA PRO A 248 7.78 24.35 -17.44
C PRO A 248 7.75 23.18 -18.42
N ALA A 249 6.77 23.15 -19.33
CA ALA A 249 6.53 22.04 -20.26
C ALA A 249 7.71 21.69 -21.20
N SER A 250 8.77 22.50 -21.23
CA SER A 250 9.93 22.34 -22.11
C SER A 250 11.02 21.42 -21.57
N SER A 251 10.94 20.94 -20.32
CA SER A 251 12.01 20.10 -19.74
C SER A 251 12.08 18.72 -20.41
N THR A 252 13.25 18.38 -20.94
CA THR A 252 13.56 17.07 -21.52
C THR A 252 13.98 16.02 -20.49
N ALA A 253 14.34 16.43 -19.26
CA ALA A 253 14.68 15.52 -18.17
C ALA A 253 13.59 14.47 -17.85
N PHE A 254 12.32 14.80 -18.08
CA PHE A 254 11.18 13.93 -17.76
C PHE A 254 10.71 13.04 -18.93
N ARG A 255 11.35 13.10 -20.10
CA ARG A 255 10.87 12.41 -21.31
C ARG A 255 10.79 10.88 -21.19
N ALA A 256 11.71 10.31 -20.41
CA ALA A 256 11.79 8.87 -20.19
C ALA A 256 10.88 8.37 -19.04
N VAL A 257 10.20 9.29 -18.33
CA VAL A 257 9.37 8.93 -17.18
C VAL A 257 8.18 8.09 -17.63
N THR A 258 8.06 6.91 -17.05
CA THR A 258 6.96 5.96 -17.27
C THR A 258 6.01 5.91 -16.08
N CYS A 259 6.47 6.26 -14.88
CA CYS A 259 5.66 6.30 -13.66
C CYS A 259 5.80 7.67 -12.99
N PHE A 260 4.68 8.37 -12.83
CA PHE A 260 4.65 9.68 -12.20
C PHE A 260 3.62 9.73 -11.07
N ASP A 261 4.07 10.16 -9.91
CA ASP A 261 3.25 10.39 -8.72
C ASP A 261 3.27 11.89 -8.39
N TYR A 262 2.10 12.51 -8.35
CA TYR A 262 1.97 13.94 -8.16
C TYR A 262 0.94 14.26 -7.09
N SER A 263 1.41 14.82 -5.98
CA SER A 263 0.55 15.36 -4.94
C SER A 263 0.68 16.87 -4.90
N ILE A 264 -0.43 17.57 -5.01
CA ILE A 264 -0.47 19.03 -4.92
C ILE A 264 -1.48 19.44 -3.85
N VAL A 265 -1.08 20.44 -3.07
CA VAL A 265 -1.83 21.02 -1.94
C VAL A 265 -3.01 21.89 -2.37
N PRO A 266 -2.90 22.79 -3.35
CA PRO A 266 -4.04 23.48 -3.94
C PRO A 266 -4.92 22.54 -4.75
N VAL A 267 -5.97 23.13 -5.29
CA VAL A 267 -6.70 22.55 -6.42
C VAL A 267 -5.75 22.22 -7.58
N MET A 268 -5.92 21.05 -8.18
CA MET A 268 -5.28 20.69 -9.45
C MET A 268 -6.17 21.09 -10.62
N GLU A 269 -5.63 21.86 -11.57
CA GLU A 269 -6.36 22.32 -12.75
C GLU A 269 -6.13 21.40 -13.95
N THR A 270 -7.04 21.41 -14.93
CA THR A 270 -6.85 20.69 -16.21
C THR A 270 -5.54 21.07 -16.90
N GLU A 271 -5.10 22.32 -16.77
CA GLU A 271 -3.83 22.79 -17.34
C GLU A 271 -2.61 22.07 -16.73
N ASP A 272 -2.65 21.72 -15.44
CA ASP A 272 -1.59 20.96 -14.78
C ASP A 272 -1.50 19.55 -15.37
N ILE A 273 -2.65 18.91 -15.60
CA ILE A 273 -2.73 17.57 -16.19
C ILE A 273 -2.20 17.57 -17.63
N SER A 274 -2.62 18.54 -18.44
CA SER A 274 -2.08 18.75 -19.79
C SER A 274 -0.56 18.92 -19.76
N ARG A 275 -0.04 19.67 -18.78
CA ARG A 275 1.39 19.91 -18.61
C ARG A 275 2.15 18.64 -18.26
N ILE A 276 1.63 17.83 -17.33
CA ILE A 276 2.22 16.52 -16.98
C ILE A 276 2.34 15.64 -18.23
N LEU A 277 1.26 15.54 -18.99
CA LEU A 277 1.19 14.67 -20.16
C LEU A 277 2.06 15.18 -21.32
N ALA A 278 2.26 16.50 -21.44
CA ALA A 278 3.21 17.07 -22.39
C ALA A 278 4.68 16.83 -21.97
N LEU A 279 4.98 16.92 -20.67
CA LEU A 279 6.32 16.69 -20.12
C LEU A 279 6.80 15.24 -20.24
N MET A 280 5.86 14.29 -20.14
CA MET A 280 6.15 12.87 -19.97
C MET A 280 5.49 12.03 -21.08
N PRO A 281 5.92 12.16 -22.35
CA PRO A 281 5.30 11.46 -23.48
C PRO A 281 5.37 9.92 -23.39
N SER A 282 6.23 9.37 -22.52
CA SER A 282 6.39 7.93 -22.29
C SER A 282 5.56 7.42 -21.09
N LEU A 283 4.75 8.29 -20.47
CA LEU A 283 4.03 7.98 -19.24
C LEU A 283 3.07 6.79 -19.42
N ARG A 284 3.16 5.82 -18.50
CA ARG A 284 2.31 4.62 -18.44
C ARG A 284 1.43 4.61 -17.21
N THR A 285 1.96 5.09 -16.08
CA THR A 285 1.27 5.13 -14.79
C THR A 285 1.28 6.55 -14.25
N LEU A 286 0.10 7.09 -13.98
CA LEU A 286 -0.10 8.42 -13.41
C LEU A 286 -0.87 8.32 -12.10
N ALA A 287 -0.28 8.78 -11.00
CA ALA A 287 -0.96 8.96 -9.72
C ALA A 287 -1.10 10.46 -9.42
N LEU A 288 -2.31 10.91 -9.15
CA LEU A 288 -2.64 12.30 -8.82
C LEU A 288 -3.33 12.36 -7.46
N MET A 289 -2.83 13.20 -6.58
CA MET A 289 -3.44 13.49 -5.29
C MET A 289 -3.64 14.99 -5.15
N ALA A 290 -4.89 15.40 -4.90
CA ALA A 290 -5.21 16.80 -4.67
C ALA A 290 -6.44 16.92 -3.76
N PRO A 291 -6.64 18.05 -3.05
CA PRO A 291 -7.90 18.35 -2.40
C PRO A 291 -9.09 18.25 -3.33
N ASN A 292 -8.94 18.79 -4.53
CA ASN A 292 -9.99 18.91 -5.52
C ASN A 292 -9.36 19.04 -6.92
N PHE A 293 -10.12 18.66 -7.93
CA PHE A 293 -9.80 18.87 -9.34
C PHE A 293 -10.77 19.90 -9.91
N GLN A 294 -10.27 20.93 -10.57
CA GLN A 294 -11.11 21.94 -11.22
C GLN A 294 -10.91 21.93 -12.73
N THR A 295 -12.02 22.11 -13.43
CA THR A 295 -12.02 22.48 -14.84
C THR A 295 -12.15 23.98 -14.95
N VAL A 296 -11.13 24.62 -15.50
CA VAL A 296 -11.19 26.05 -15.81
C VAL A 296 -12.31 26.25 -16.84
N THR A 297 -13.39 26.92 -16.45
CA THR A 297 -14.57 27.21 -17.27
C THR A 297 -14.33 28.34 -18.29
N ARG A 298 -13.08 28.74 -18.52
CA ARG A 298 -12.74 29.76 -19.53
C ARG A 298 -12.85 29.12 -20.91
N ASP A 299 -13.98 29.39 -21.54
CA ASP A 299 -14.32 29.09 -22.93
C ASP A 299 -14.29 27.59 -23.28
N ALA A 300 -15.47 26.97 -23.25
CA ALA A 300 -15.75 25.59 -23.69
C ALA A 300 -15.45 25.32 -25.19
N ALA A 301 -14.73 26.21 -25.87
CA ALA A 301 -14.24 26.02 -27.23
C ALA A 301 -12.91 25.27 -27.18
N SER A 302 -12.99 23.96 -27.43
CA SER A 302 -11.87 23.05 -27.72
C SER A 302 -10.72 23.06 -26.72
N VAL A 303 -10.90 22.39 -25.58
CA VAL A 303 -9.76 21.64 -25.03
C VAL A 303 -9.49 20.54 -26.05
N ASP A 304 -8.59 20.81 -27.00
CA ASP A 304 -8.09 19.80 -27.93
C ASP A 304 -7.70 18.56 -27.12
N GLY A 305 -8.25 17.41 -27.53
CA GLY A 305 -8.26 16.19 -26.74
C GLY A 305 -6.86 15.85 -26.26
N ILE A 306 -6.68 15.86 -24.95
CA ILE A 306 -5.44 15.45 -24.30
C ILE A 306 -5.35 13.93 -24.51
N THR A 307 -4.66 13.53 -25.58
CA THR A 307 -4.51 12.13 -25.95
C THR A 307 -3.13 11.66 -25.54
N HIS A 308 -3.09 10.69 -24.62
CA HIS A 308 -1.84 10.09 -24.16
C HIS A 308 -1.83 8.59 -24.48
N SER A 309 -1.29 8.23 -25.64
CA SER A 309 -1.40 6.87 -26.20
C SER A 309 -0.72 5.77 -25.37
N SER A 310 0.28 6.11 -24.55
CA SER A 310 0.99 5.15 -23.70
C SER A 310 0.44 5.04 -22.28
N LEU A 311 -0.49 5.92 -21.87
CA LEU A 311 -1.04 5.89 -20.52
C LEU A 311 -1.93 4.66 -20.37
N ARG A 312 -1.70 3.87 -19.32
CA ARG A 312 -2.40 2.60 -19.06
C ARG A 312 -3.02 2.57 -17.67
N ASN A 313 -2.42 3.23 -16.70
CA ASN A 313 -2.84 3.21 -15.31
C ASN A 313 -3.02 4.64 -14.77
N ILE A 314 -4.15 4.90 -14.14
CA ILE A 314 -4.45 6.17 -13.47
C ILE A 314 -4.87 5.89 -12.03
N LEU A 315 -4.28 6.59 -11.07
CA LEU A 315 -4.74 6.66 -9.69
C LEU A 315 -5.09 8.10 -9.34
N LEU A 316 -6.30 8.35 -8.84
CA LEU A 316 -6.78 9.66 -8.43
C LEU A 316 -7.22 9.60 -6.99
N SER A 317 -6.71 10.49 -6.16
CA SER A 317 -7.07 10.58 -4.75
C SER A 317 -7.52 11.99 -4.41
N THR A 318 -8.75 12.12 -3.89
CA THR A 318 -9.27 13.39 -3.36
C THR A 318 -9.74 13.28 -1.94
N TRP A 319 -9.51 14.33 -1.16
CA TRP A 319 -10.01 14.45 0.21
C TRP A 319 -11.17 15.44 0.35
N ARG A 320 -11.52 16.21 -0.69
CA ARG A 320 -12.78 16.99 -0.76
C ARG A 320 -13.66 16.49 -1.90
N GLU A 321 -14.96 16.69 -1.75
CA GLU A 321 -15.97 16.34 -2.75
C GLU A 321 -15.55 16.79 -4.15
N CYS A 322 -15.44 15.80 -5.05
CA CYS A 322 -15.15 16.01 -6.46
C CYS A 322 -16.36 15.55 -7.26
N SER A 323 -17.08 16.49 -7.87
CA SER A 323 -18.35 16.20 -8.56
C SER A 323 -18.17 15.74 -10.00
N ALA A 324 -17.08 16.13 -10.68
CA ALA A 324 -16.82 15.69 -12.03
C ALA A 324 -15.35 15.78 -12.44
N LEU A 325 -14.89 14.79 -13.20
CA LEU A 325 -13.57 14.77 -13.85
C LEU A 325 -13.75 14.67 -15.37
N PRO A 326 -14.22 15.74 -16.06
CA PRO A 326 -14.59 15.65 -17.47
C PRO A 326 -13.39 15.34 -18.39
N TRP A 327 -12.16 15.65 -17.96
CA TRP A 327 -10.93 15.29 -18.67
C TRP A 327 -10.64 13.79 -18.64
N LEU A 328 -11.16 13.04 -17.65
CA LEU A 328 -10.96 11.59 -17.53
C LEU A 328 -11.54 10.85 -18.74
N THR A 329 -12.58 11.40 -19.37
CA THR A 329 -13.22 10.85 -20.57
C THR A 329 -12.32 10.81 -21.81
N GLN A 330 -11.20 11.57 -21.78
CA GLN A 330 -10.28 11.69 -22.90
C GLN A 330 -9.27 10.53 -22.96
N PHE A 331 -9.13 9.73 -21.89
CA PHE A 331 -8.18 8.62 -21.86
C PHE A 331 -8.82 7.30 -22.32
N HIS A 332 -8.90 7.15 -23.64
CA HIS A 332 -9.50 5.96 -24.25
C HIS A 332 -8.67 4.66 -24.11
N PHE A 333 -7.41 4.76 -23.70
CA PHE A 333 -6.45 3.64 -23.68
C PHE A 333 -6.01 3.21 -22.27
N VAL A 334 -6.79 3.57 -21.25
CA VAL A 334 -6.49 3.25 -19.85
C VAL A 334 -7.11 1.91 -19.48
N ASP A 335 -6.24 1.00 -19.05
CA ASP A 335 -6.59 -0.35 -18.61
C ASP A 335 -7.09 -0.31 -17.15
N ASN A 336 -6.47 0.54 -16.32
CA ASN A 336 -6.75 0.59 -14.89
C ASN A 336 -6.97 2.03 -14.40
N ILE A 337 -8.10 2.25 -13.74
CA ILE A 337 -8.41 3.49 -13.02
C ILE A 337 -8.54 3.14 -11.54
N SER A 338 -8.02 3.97 -10.65
CA SER A 338 -8.17 3.81 -9.20
C SER A 338 -8.60 5.15 -8.61
N LEU A 339 -9.78 5.21 -8.00
CA LEU A 339 -10.38 6.40 -7.41
C LEU A 339 -10.39 6.24 -5.90
N VAL A 340 -9.79 7.17 -5.17
CA VAL A 340 -9.61 7.11 -3.72
C VAL A 340 -10.32 8.29 -3.04
N GLY A 341 -10.99 8.01 -1.94
CA GLY A 341 -11.76 8.94 -1.12
C GLY A 341 -13.01 9.43 -1.82
N THR A 342 -13.13 10.75 -1.90
CA THR A 342 -14.28 11.41 -2.52
C THR A 342 -14.24 11.38 -4.06
N ALA A 343 -13.13 10.92 -4.65
CA ALA A 343 -12.97 10.80 -6.09
C ALA A 343 -13.91 9.75 -6.70
N ILE A 344 -14.47 8.86 -5.88
CA ILE A 344 -15.42 7.82 -6.29
C ILE A 344 -16.65 8.43 -6.99
N SER A 345 -17.09 9.62 -6.59
CA SER A 345 -18.19 10.33 -7.25
C SER A 345 -17.90 10.65 -8.73
N ALA A 346 -16.63 10.70 -9.12
CA ALA A 346 -16.24 10.90 -10.52
C ALA A 346 -16.54 9.70 -11.43
N LEU A 347 -16.96 8.55 -10.89
CA LEU A 347 -17.42 7.40 -11.67
C LEU A 347 -18.57 7.79 -12.62
N GLU A 348 -19.44 8.71 -12.20
CA GLU A 348 -20.53 9.24 -13.03
C GLU A 348 -20.01 10.00 -14.27
N SER A 349 -18.78 10.50 -14.20
CA SER A 349 -18.10 11.22 -15.29
C SER A 349 -17.47 10.30 -16.33
N LEU A 350 -17.71 8.98 -16.29
CA LEU A 350 -17.17 8.01 -17.26
C LEU A 350 -18.27 7.47 -18.22
N PRO A 351 -18.89 8.32 -19.08
CA PRO A 351 -20.08 7.96 -19.87
C PRO A 351 -19.84 6.88 -20.94
N TYR A 352 -18.57 6.63 -21.29
CA TYR A 352 -18.17 5.62 -22.28
C TYR A 352 -17.96 4.23 -21.69
N HIS A 353 -17.95 4.13 -20.37
CA HIS A 353 -17.73 2.91 -19.62
C HIS A 353 -19.10 2.35 -19.21
N VAL A 354 -19.41 1.13 -19.62
CA VAL A 354 -20.61 0.40 -19.15
C VAL A 354 -20.14 -0.65 -18.14
N PRO A 355 -20.33 -0.41 -16.82
CA PRO A 355 -20.02 -1.41 -15.81
C PRO A 355 -20.80 -2.69 -16.08
N ARG A 356 -20.09 -3.83 -16.08
CA ARG A 356 -20.67 -5.17 -16.23
C ARG A 356 -20.55 -5.99 -14.96
N GLY A 357 -19.50 -5.74 -14.18
CA GLY A 357 -19.18 -6.50 -12.98
C GLY A 357 -18.68 -5.61 -11.87
N ALA A 358 -18.86 -6.02 -10.62
CA ALA A 358 -18.18 -5.37 -9.51
C ALA A 358 -17.83 -6.35 -8.39
N CYS A 359 -16.71 -6.13 -7.70
CA CYS A 359 -16.40 -6.72 -6.41
C CYS A 359 -16.43 -5.62 -5.35
N LEU A 360 -17.13 -5.83 -4.24
CA LEU A 360 -17.20 -4.94 -3.08
C LEU A 360 -16.52 -5.65 -1.92
N GLN A 361 -15.57 -5.00 -1.26
CA GLN A 361 -14.97 -5.45 -0.01
C GLN A 361 -14.92 -4.27 0.97
N ASN A 362 -14.57 -4.52 2.22
CA ASN A 362 -14.63 -3.51 3.29
C ASN A 362 -14.01 -2.15 2.88
N ALA A 363 -14.86 -1.13 2.73
CA ALA A 363 -14.53 0.22 2.25
C ALA A 363 -13.95 0.33 0.82
N ASP A 364 -13.86 -0.76 0.05
CA ASP A 364 -13.26 -0.77 -1.28
C ASP A 364 -14.16 -1.47 -2.33
N ALA A 365 -14.01 -1.10 -3.60
CA ALA A 365 -14.69 -1.76 -4.71
C ALA A 365 -13.79 -1.87 -5.94
N LEU A 366 -14.14 -2.81 -6.81
CA LEU A 366 -13.48 -3.10 -8.07
C LEU A 366 -14.56 -3.23 -9.14
N VAL A 367 -14.71 -2.24 -9.99
CA VAL A 367 -15.74 -2.18 -11.03
C VAL A 367 -15.13 -2.51 -12.38
N PHE A 368 -15.64 -3.55 -13.02
CA PHE A 368 -15.25 -3.99 -14.35
C PHE A 368 -16.15 -3.32 -15.38
N SER A 369 -15.56 -2.49 -16.21
CA SER A 369 -16.29 -1.70 -17.18
C SER A 369 -15.74 -1.87 -18.57
N ARG A 370 -16.62 -1.81 -19.57
CA ARG A 370 -16.23 -1.97 -20.97
C ARG A 370 -16.45 -0.68 -21.74
N HIS A 371 -15.44 -0.26 -22.49
CA HIS A 371 -15.53 0.94 -23.32
C HIS A 371 -16.45 0.68 -24.52
N LYS A 372 -17.52 1.49 -24.67
CA LYS A 372 -18.57 1.33 -25.70
C LYS A 372 -18.02 1.21 -27.13
N THR A 373 -17.02 2.04 -27.47
CA THR A 373 -16.48 2.11 -28.84
C THR A 373 -15.39 1.09 -29.14
N PHE A 374 -14.53 0.78 -28.18
CA PHE A 374 -13.30 -0.01 -28.41
C PHE A 374 -13.39 -1.45 -27.89
N ASP A 375 -14.48 -1.78 -27.18
CA ASP A 375 -14.68 -3.08 -26.52
C ASP A 375 -13.56 -3.46 -25.52
N LEU A 376 -12.74 -2.48 -25.12
CA LEU A 376 -11.68 -2.65 -24.13
C LEU A 376 -12.29 -2.71 -22.72
N GLU A 377 -11.83 -3.68 -21.93
CA GLU A 377 -12.18 -3.79 -20.53
C GLU A 377 -11.23 -2.93 -19.69
N THR A 378 -11.82 -2.03 -18.90
CA THR A 378 -11.14 -1.17 -17.95
C THR A 378 -11.56 -1.60 -16.56
N CYS A 379 -10.58 -1.80 -15.69
CA CYS A 379 -10.85 -2.08 -14.29
C CYS A 379 -10.76 -0.80 -13.46
N ILE A 380 -11.81 -0.49 -12.71
CA ILE A 380 -11.95 0.74 -11.93
C ILE A 380 -11.99 0.36 -10.45
N ARG A 381 -10.90 0.63 -9.71
CA ARG A 381 -10.86 0.49 -8.26
C ARG A 381 -11.46 1.72 -7.61
N LEU A 382 -12.26 1.52 -6.57
CA LEU A 382 -12.84 2.57 -5.74
C LEU A 382 -12.38 2.30 -4.31
N HIS A 383 -11.79 3.29 -3.64
CA HIS A 383 -11.32 3.17 -2.27
C HIS A 383 -11.99 4.25 -1.43
N SER A 384 -12.94 3.89 -0.58
CA SER A 384 -13.74 4.85 0.19
C SER A 384 -12.89 5.65 1.20
N GLY A 385 -11.72 5.13 1.58
CA GLY A 385 -10.85 5.74 2.59
C GLY A 385 -11.47 5.63 4.00
N HIS A 386 -11.16 6.58 4.89
CA HIS A 386 -11.68 6.60 6.27
C HIS A 386 -13.15 7.03 6.40
N VAL A 387 -13.93 7.03 5.31
CA VAL A 387 -15.32 7.49 5.36
C VAL A 387 -16.20 6.39 5.96
N GLU A 388 -16.85 6.72 7.09
CA GLU A 388 -17.55 5.80 8.02
C GLU A 388 -18.82 5.11 7.45
N VAL A 389 -19.09 5.16 6.14
CA VAL A 389 -20.35 4.65 5.58
C VAL A 389 -20.08 3.54 4.56
N SER A 390 -19.93 2.31 5.06
CA SER A 390 -19.80 1.09 4.24
C SER A 390 -20.88 0.95 3.17
N ASN A 391 -22.10 1.43 3.46
CA ASN A 391 -23.26 1.26 2.57
C ASN A 391 -23.26 2.24 1.39
N ALA A 392 -22.54 3.38 1.48
CA ALA A 392 -22.53 4.38 0.42
C ALA A 392 -21.95 3.82 -0.89
N LEU A 393 -20.90 3.01 -0.78
CA LEU A 393 -20.27 2.40 -1.94
C LEU A 393 -21.17 1.33 -2.60
N ALA A 394 -21.85 0.52 -1.78
CA ALA A 394 -22.82 -0.46 -2.27
C ALA A 394 -24.00 0.22 -2.99
N LEU A 395 -24.54 1.31 -2.42
CA LEU A 395 -25.59 2.12 -3.04
C LEU A 395 -25.14 2.71 -4.38
N GLN A 396 -23.92 3.23 -4.45
CA GLN A 396 -23.39 3.82 -5.68
C GLN A 396 -23.15 2.77 -6.77
N VAL A 397 -22.53 1.63 -6.42
CA VAL A 397 -22.22 0.56 -7.38
C VAL A 397 -23.48 -0.14 -7.87
N SER A 398 -24.50 -0.27 -7.02
CA SER A 398 -25.78 -0.91 -7.37
C SER A 398 -26.68 -0.09 -8.29
N ALA A 399 -26.40 1.21 -8.46
CA ALA A 399 -27.09 2.04 -9.44
C ALA A 399 -26.70 1.70 -10.89
N TYR A 400 -25.59 0.97 -11.11
CA TYR A 400 -25.13 0.59 -12.44
C TYR A 400 -25.80 -0.71 -12.93
N PRO A 401 -25.97 -0.88 -14.26
CA PRO A 401 -26.57 -2.07 -14.86
C PRO A 401 -25.59 -3.25 -14.89
N LEU A 402 -25.15 -3.71 -13.71
CA LEU A 402 -24.25 -4.84 -13.55
C LEU A 402 -24.93 -6.16 -13.94
N THR A 403 -24.18 -7.09 -14.54
CA THR A 403 -24.60 -8.46 -14.79
C THR A 403 -24.12 -9.42 -13.70
N TRP A 404 -23.05 -9.06 -12.99
CA TRP A 404 -22.61 -9.79 -11.80
C TRP A 404 -22.07 -8.87 -10.69
N LEU A 405 -22.17 -9.31 -9.44
CA LEU A 405 -21.72 -8.58 -8.26
C LEU A 405 -21.12 -9.56 -7.26
N SER A 406 -19.87 -9.35 -6.86
CA SER A 406 -19.27 -9.95 -5.68
C SER A 406 -19.33 -8.96 -4.52
N ILE A 407 -19.76 -9.39 -3.34
CA ILE A 407 -19.86 -8.53 -2.15
C ILE A 407 -19.32 -9.25 -0.92
N GLY A 408 -18.43 -8.59 -0.20
CA GLY A 408 -17.91 -9.05 1.07
C GLY A 408 -19.03 -9.08 2.11
N GLU A 409 -19.02 -10.10 2.94
CA GLU A 409 -20.01 -10.33 4.00
C GLU A 409 -20.15 -9.12 4.93
N SER A 410 -19.04 -8.47 5.28
CA SER A 410 -19.01 -7.27 6.12
C SER A 410 -19.48 -6.00 5.41
N THR A 411 -19.68 -6.06 4.09
CA THR A 411 -20.11 -4.94 3.24
C THR A 411 -21.59 -5.06 2.86
N TRP A 412 -22.25 -6.16 3.23
CA TRP A 412 -23.67 -6.32 2.97
C TRP A 412 -24.46 -5.18 3.63
N PRO A 413 -25.40 -4.54 2.91
CA PRO A 413 -26.19 -3.45 3.47
C PRO A 413 -26.96 -3.92 4.70
N ASP A 414 -27.06 -3.04 5.71
CA ASP A 414 -27.92 -3.31 6.84
C ASP A 414 -29.39 -3.42 6.41
N GLY A 415 -30.19 -4.11 7.22
CA GLY A 415 -31.62 -4.27 6.94
C GLY A 415 -32.44 -2.98 6.98
N GLU A 416 -31.83 -1.83 7.27
CA GLU A 416 -32.50 -0.51 7.27
C GLU A 416 -32.25 0.25 5.96
N THR A 417 -31.17 -0.06 5.24
CA THR A 417 -30.78 0.60 4.01
C THR A 417 -31.65 0.12 2.84
N ILE A 418 -32.39 1.04 2.22
CA ILE A 418 -33.16 0.76 1.00
C ILE A 418 -32.21 0.73 -0.19
N MET A 419 -31.95 -0.47 -0.71
CA MET A 419 -31.10 -0.68 -1.88
C MET A 419 -31.88 -0.48 -3.19
N PRO A 420 -31.25 0.11 -4.23
CA PRO A 420 -31.88 0.20 -5.54
C PRO A 420 -31.98 -1.19 -6.19
N ALA A 421 -33.02 -1.38 -7.02
CA ALA A 421 -33.23 -2.64 -7.73
C ALA A 421 -32.14 -2.87 -8.80
N MET A 422 -31.48 -4.02 -8.75
CA MET A 422 -30.47 -4.43 -9.72
C MET A 422 -31.12 -5.24 -10.85
N ASN A 423 -31.72 -4.53 -11.80
CA ASN A 423 -32.59 -5.11 -12.84
C ASN A 423 -31.86 -6.00 -13.87
N THR A 424 -30.53 -5.94 -13.93
CA THR A 424 -29.70 -6.66 -14.91
C THR A 424 -28.81 -7.72 -14.27
N LEU A 425 -28.79 -7.82 -12.94
CA LEU A 425 -27.90 -8.72 -12.23
C LEU A 425 -28.34 -10.17 -12.42
N GLU A 426 -27.44 -11.00 -12.91
CA GLU A 426 -27.66 -12.44 -13.16
C GLU A 426 -26.91 -13.31 -12.15
N THR A 427 -25.73 -12.88 -11.68
CA THR A 427 -24.91 -13.60 -10.69
C THR A 427 -24.60 -12.73 -9.47
N LEU A 428 -24.89 -13.22 -8.27
CA LEU A 428 -24.47 -12.61 -7.00
C LEU A 428 -23.46 -13.55 -6.32
N ALA A 429 -22.29 -13.04 -5.95
CA ALA A 429 -21.31 -13.77 -5.16
C ALA A 429 -21.15 -13.10 -3.78
N VAL A 430 -21.32 -13.85 -2.70
CA VAL A 430 -21.11 -13.38 -1.33
C VAL A 430 -19.81 -13.99 -0.81
N ILE A 431 -18.86 -13.14 -0.44
CA ILE A 431 -17.53 -13.54 0.03
C ILE A 431 -17.46 -13.45 1.54
N PHE A 432 -17.15 -14.54 2.22
CA PHE A 432 -17.02 -14.56 3.67
C PHE A 432 -16.00 -13.54 4.18
N ALA A 433 -16.32 -12.92 5.32
CA ALA A 433 -15.35 -12.08 5.99
C ALA A 433 -14.19 -12.95 6.51
N PRO A 434 -12.92 -12.57 6.29
CA PRO A 434 -11.81 -13.31 6.85
C PRO A 434 -11.86 -13.24 8.39
N CYS A 435 -11.52 -14.34 9.06
CA CYS A 435 -11.71 -14.48 10.50
C CYS A 435 -10.99 -13.43 11.36
N PHE A 436 -9.93 -12.78 10.86
CA PHE A 436 -9.26 -11.71 11.59
C PHE A 436 -10.10 -10.41 11.66
N LEU A 437 -11.05 -10.22 10.75
CA LEU A 437 -12.02 -9.11 10.82
C LEU A 437 -13.17 -9.42 11.78
N ILE A 438 -13.43 -10.70 12.05
CA ILE A 438 -14.43 -11.16 13.02
C ILE A 438 -13.81 -11.06 14.41
N SER A 439 -13.89 -9.88 15.01
CA SER A 439 -13.44 -9.65 16.38
C SER A 439 -14.12 -10.64 17.34
N PRO A 440 -13.41 -11.21 18.35
CA PRO A 440 -14.02 -12.11 19.34
C PRO A 440 -15.15 -11.45 20.14
N TYR A 441 -15.24 -10.12 20.11
CA TYR A 441 -16.30 -9.35 20.76
C TYR A 441 -17.54 -9.10 19.88
N SER A 442 -17.50 -9.51 18.59
CA SER A 442 -18.63 -9.45 17.68
C SER A 442 -18.95 -10.85 17.13
N PRO A 443 -19.47 -11.77 17.97
CA PRO A 443 -19.90 -13.09 17.52
C PRO A 443 -21.08 -13.04 16.53
N TYR A 444 -21.63 -11.85 16.28
CA TYR A 444 -22.69 -11.57 15.31
C TYR A 444 -22.19 -10.88 14.04
N ALA A 445 -20.87 -10.76 13.84
CA ALA A 445 -20.32 -10.22 12.61
C ALA A 445 -20.47 -11.24 11.48
N GLY A 446 -21.42 -11.00 10.59
CA GLY A 446 -21.63 -11.81 9.40
C GLY A 446 -23.01 -11.58 8.80
N ILE A 447 -23.17 -11.76 7.49
CA ILE A 447 -24.46 -11.63 6.77
C ILE A 447 -25.47 -12.65 7.32
N PHE A 448 -24.96 -13.81 7.73
CA PHE A 448 -25.73 -14.90 8.32
C PHE A 448 -26.10 -14.68 9.80
N ALA A 449 -25.53 -13.65 10.45
CA ALA A 449 -25.86 -13.29 11.83
C ALA A 449 -26.58 -11.93 11.94
N GLY A 450 -26.22 -10.97 11.08
CA GLY A 450 -26.73 -9.59 11.12
C GLY A 450 -28.10 -9.40 10.45
N ALA A 451 -28.34 -10.07 9.31
CA ALA A 451 -29.58 -9.91 8.54
C ALA A 451 -30.86 -10.32 9.31
N TYR A 452 -30.71 -11.06 10.41
CA TYR A 452 -31.81 -11.63 11.20
C TYR A 452 -32.17 -10.86 12.47
N THR A 453 -31.38 -9.86 12.87
CA THR A 453 -31.50 -9.29 14.22
C THR A 453 -32.34 -8.00 14.31
N THR A 454 -32.62 -7.34 13.18
CA THR A 454 -33.51 -6.17 13.15
C THR A 454 -34.96 -6.61 12.96
N SER A 455 -35.69 -6.79 14.06
CA SER A 455 -37.08 -7.30 14.09
C SER A 455 -38.15 -6.35 13.50
N GLY A 456 -37.82 -5.49 12.54
CA GLY A 456 -38.67 -4.39 12.07
C GLY A 456 -38.73 -4.13 10.57
N ALA A 457 -37.92 -4.79 9.73
CA ALA A 457 -37.83 -4.48 8.30
C ALA A 457 -38.17 -5.70 7.40
N PRO A 458 -39.44 -6.14 7.34
CA PRO A 458 -39.85 -7.29 6.53
C PRO A 458 -39.78 -7.07 5.00
N ASP A 459 -39.53 -5.84 4.52
CA ASP A 459 -39.55 -5.49 3.09
C ASP A 459 -38.21 -4.98 2.53
N THR A 460 -37.09 -5.09 3.26
CA THR A 460 -35.79 -4.57 2.79
C THR A 460 -34.96 -5.57 1.98
N ARG A 461 -35.62 -6.59 1.42
CA ARG A 461 -34.99 -7.52 0.47
C ARG A 461 -34.45 -6.76 -0.73
N TRP A 462 -33.20 -7.04 -1.07
CA TRP A 462 -32.59 -6.43 -2.24
C TRP A 462 -33.18 -7.02 -3.51
N ALA A 463 -33.89 -6.19 -4.27
CA ALA A 463 -34.51 -6.59 -5.52
C ALA A 463 -33.49 -6.82 -6.64
N MET A 464 -33.38 -8.06 -7.10
CA MET A 464 -32.53 -8.53 -8.20
C MET A 464 -33.38 -9.39 -9.17
N PRO A 465 -34.30 -8.80 -9.96
CA PRO A 465 -35.30 -9.53 -10.74
C PRO A 465 -34.75 -10.62 -11.68
N ARG A 466 -33.53 -10.43 -12.20
CA ARG A 466 -32.88 -11.33 -13.15
C ARG A 466 -31.87 -12.28 -12.52
N LEU A 467 -31.77 -12.34 -11.20
CA LEU A 467 -30.83 -13.20 -10.51
C LEU A 467 -31.10 -14.66 -10.87
N ARG A 468 -30.07 -15.35 -11.33
CA ARG A 468 -30.08 -16.76 -11.72
C ARG A 468 -29.14 -17.58 -10.85
N GLU A 469 -28.01 -16.99 -10.46
CA GLU A 469 -26.95 -17.70 -9.75
C GLU A 469 -26.59 -16.97 -8.45
N LEU A 470 -26.54 -17.73 -7.36
CA LEU A 470 -25.96 -17.28 -6.09
C LEU A 470 -24.71 -18.09 -5.77
N ARG A 471 -23.59 -17.42 -5.55
CA ARG A 471 -22.33 -18.03 -5.13
C ARG A 471 -21.99 -17.59 -3.71
N ILE A 472 -21.63 -18.52 -2.85
CA ILE A 472 -21.14 -18.27 -1.50
C ILE A 472 -19.71 -18.79 -1.46
N SER A 473 -18.73 -17.92 -1.24
CA SER A 473 -17.33 -18.32 -1.31
C SER A 473 -16.48 -17.80 -0.17
N SER A 474 -15.48 -18.58 0.22
CA SER A 474 -14.40 -18.08 1.06
C SER A 474 -13.51 -17.12 0.28
N PRO A 475 -12.91 -16.12 0.95
CA PRO A 475 -11.94 -15.26 0.30
C PRO A 475 -10.76 -16.11 -0.19
N PRO A 476 -10.15 -15.77 -1.34
CA PRO A 476 -8.95 -16.46 -1.78
C PRO A 476 -7.91 -16.43 -0.66
N LEU A 477 -7.27 -17.57 -0.38
CA LEU A 477 -6.14 -17.64 0.54
C LEU A 477 -5.05 -16.68 0.05
N SER A 478 -5.06 -15.45 0.53
CA SER A 478 -4.02 -14.48 0.22
C SER A 478 -2.71 -15.06 0.78
N GLN A 479 -1.79 -15.45 -0.10
CA GLN A 479 -0.42 -15.81 0.31
C GLN A 479 0.31 -14.62 0.96
N ASP A 480 -0.20 -13.41 0.75
CA ASP A 480 0.34 -12.15 1.22
C ASP A 480 -0.64 -11.43 2.15
N SER A 481 -1.04 -12.03 3.28
CA SER A 481 -1.66 -11.23 4.35
C SER A 481 -0.62 -10.18 4.79
N PRO A 482 -0.83 -8.87 4.56
CA PRO A 482 0.18 -7.86 4.84
C PRO A 482 0.36 -7.59 6.34
N HIS A 483 -0.33 -8.33 7.20
CA HIS A 483 -0.41 -8.08 8.64
C HIS A 483 0.46 -9.00 9.49
N SER A 484 1.61 -9.44 8.96
CA SER A 484 2.69 -10.00 9.77
C SER A 484 3.36 -8.97 10.71
N THR A 485 2.88 -7.72 10.74
CA THR A 485 3.46 -6.61 11.51
C THR A 485 2.76 -6.30 12.84
N HIS A 486 1.60 -6.90 13.13
CA HIS A 486 0.94 -6.81 14.44
C HIS A 486 0.54 -8.22 14.90
N ASP A 487 0.55 -8.45 16.21
CA ASP A 487 0.40 -9.74 16.93
C ASP A 487 -0.89 -10.57 16.64
N TRP A 488 -1.58 -10.30 15.54
CA TRP A 488 -2.70 -11.09 15.05
C TRP A 488 -2.16 -12.40 14.48
N GLN A 489 -2.22 -13.45 15.30
CA GLN A 489 -1.95 -14.80 14.82
C GLN A 489 -2.89 -15.11 13.65
N PRO A 490 -2.37 -15.64 12.53
CA PRO A 490 -3.23 -16.11 11.44
C PRO A 490 -4.26 -17.06 12.03
N CYS A 491 -5.53 -16.86 11.69
CA CYS A 491 -6.59 -17.73 12.17
C CYS A 491 -6.24 -19.18 11.80
N HIS A 492 -6.20 -20.06 12.81
CA HIS A 492 -5.95 -21.49 12.63
C HIS A 492 -7.16 -22.26 12.06
N CYS A 493 -8.20 -21.55 11.64
CA CYS A 493 -9.33 -22.12 10.92
C CYS A 493 -8.83 -22.66 9.57
N GLY A 494 -8.59 -23.98 9.51
CA GLY A 494 -8.11 -24.65 8.29
C GLY A 494 -9.11 -24.64 7.13
N SER A 495 -10.36 -24.24 7.39
CA SER A 495 -11.43 -24.04 6.42
C SER A 495 -12.50 -23.14 7.04
N LEU A 496 -13.17 -22.33 6.22
CA LEU A 496 -14.40 -21.63 6.60
C LEU A 496 -15.58 -22.60 6.49
N THR A 497 -16.56 -22.50 7.38
CA THR A 497 -17.73 -23.37 7.39
C THR A 497 -18.99 -22.61 7.04
N VAL A 498 -19.94 -23.24 6.35
CA VAL A 498 -21.25 -22.67 6.03
C VAL A 498 -22.36 -23.71 6.21
N SER A 499 -23.51 -23.29 6.73
CA SER A 499 -24.72 -24.10 6.82
C SER A 499 -25.61 -23.84 5.61
N LEU A 500 -26.12 -24.88 4.95
CA LEU A 500 -27.07 -24.75 3.84
C LEU A 500 -28.40 -24.18 4.32
N HIS A 501 -28.74 -24.39 5.59
CA HIS A 501 -29.89 -23.74 6.21
C HIS A 501 -29.71 -22.22 6.21
N ASP A 502 -28.52 -21.73 6.55
CA ASP A 502 -28.20 -20.31 6.57
C ASP A 502 -28.23 -19.72 5.16
N VAL A 503 -27.75 -20.46 4.15
CA VAL A 503 -27.85 -20.07 2.73
C VAL A 503 -29.30 -19.97 2.27
N SER A 504 -30.13 -20.98 2.59
CA SER A 504 -31.56 -20.98 2.25
C SER A 504 -32.29 -19.81 2.90
N SER A 505 -32.00 -19.58 4.17
CA SER A 505 -32.55 -18.47 4.94
C SER A 505 -32.10 -17.12 4.36
N PHE A 506 -30.84 -16.98 3.98
CA PHE A 506 -30.32 -15.78 3.32
C PHE A 506 -31.08 -15.50 2.02
N ILE A 507 -31.30 -16.52 1.17
CA ILE A 507 -32.06 -16.38 -0.07
C ILE A 507 -33.48 -15.87 0.20
N GLN A 508 -34.16 -16.44 1.20
CA GLN A 508 -35.55 -16.08 1.52
C GLN A 508 -35.68 -14.66 2.08
N HIS A 509 -34.71 -14.23 2.89
CA HIS A 509 -34.82 -13.03 3.71
C HIS A 509 -34.04 -11.82 3.20
N CYS A 510 -33.01 -12.00 2.36
CA CYS A 510 -32.12 -10.91 1.96
C CYS A 510 -32.25 -10.52 0.49
N VAL A 511 -32.69 -11.45 -0.37
CA VAL A 511 -32.78 -11.22 -1.83
C VAL A 511 -34.18 -11.47 -2.36
N SER A 512 -34.53 -10.76 -3.43
CA SER A 512 -35.80 -10.93 -4.13
C SER A 512 -35.54 -11.01 -5.63
N PHE A 513 -36.02 -12.06 -6.28
CA PHE A 513 -35.82 -12.31 -7.71
C PHE A 513 -37.14 -12.74 -8.35
N SER A 514 -37.27 -12.59 -9.69
CA SER A 514 -38.55 -12.84 -10.38
C SER A 514 -38.72 -14.27 -10.87
N ALA A 515 -37.62 -15.01 -11.03
CA ALA A 515 -37.68 -16.42 -11.38
C ALA A 515 -38.31 -17.23 -10.23
N PRO A 516 -39.03 -18.34 -10.50
CA PRO A 516 -39.60 -19.18 -9.45
C PRO A 516 -38.52 -19.83 -8.58
N LYS A 517 -37.33 -20.06 -9.14
CA LYS A 517 -36.14 -20.63 -8.51
C LYS A 517 -34.89 -20.01 -9.12
N LEU A 518 -33.79 -20.07 -8.38
CA LEU A 518 -32.45 -19.82 -8.92
C LEU A 518 -32.01 -21.01 -9.79
N ASP A 519 -31.33 -20.74 -10.90
CA ASP A 519 -30.76 -21.78 -11.76
C ASP A 519 -29.72 -22.60 -10.97
N THR A 520 -28.88 -21.95 -10.15
CA THR A 520 -27.85 -22.64 -9.36
C THR A 520 -27.46 -21.86 -8.09
N VAL A 521 -27.17 -22.61 -7.02
CA VAL A 521 -26.47 -22.12 -5.83
C VAL A 521 -25.12 -22.81 -5.73
N VAL A 522 -24.03 -22.05 -5.63
CA VAL A 522 -22.67 -22.56 -5.54
C VAL A 522 -22.06 -22.24 -4.19
N VAL A 523 -21.46 -23.23 -3.53
CA VAL A 523 -20.67 -23.07 -2.31
C VAL A 523 -19.22 -23.42 -2.61
N ALA A 524 -18.34 -22.41 -2.64
CA ALA A 524 -16.97 -22.56 -3.11
C ALA A 524 -15.92 -22.27 -2.02
N GLY A 525 -15.04 -23.24 -1.74
CA GLY A 525 -13.94 -23.08 -0.81
C GLY A 525 -14.36 -23.05 0.67
N ALA A 526 -15.56 -23.53 0.98
CA ALA A 526 -16.09 -23.61 2.33
C ALA A 526 -16.56 -25.04 2.62
N THR A 527 -16.39 -25.48 3.87
CA THR A 527 -16.90 -26.76 4.34
C THR A 527 -18.36 -26.61 4.73
N VAL A 528 -19.23 -27.39 4.10
CA VAL A 528 -20.66 -27.41 4.45
C VAL A 528 -20.86 -28.14 5.78
N VAL A 529 -21.53 -27.50 6.74
CA VAL A 529 -21.82 -28.03 8.07
C VAL A 529 -23.25 -27.67 8.47
N ASP A 530 -24.12 -28.67 8.57
CA ASP A 530 -25.51 -28.52 9.01
C ASP A 530 -25.86 -29.51 10.12
N TYR A 531 -26.71 -29.10 11.06
CA TYR A 531 -27.23 -29.98 12.11
C TYR A 531 -28.18 -31.04 11.54
N ASP A 532 -29.05 -30.64 10.61
CA ASP A 532 -29.91 -31.53 9.82
C ASP A 532 -29.69 -31.23 8.33
N PHE A 533 -28.66 -31.88 7.77
CA PHE A 533 -28.29 -31.70 6.37
C PHE A 533 -29.43 -32.06 5.41
N ALA A 534 -30.25 -33.06 5.71
CA ALA A 534 -31.33 -33.49 4.82
C ALA A 534 -32.44 -32.42 4.73
N ALA A 535 -32.81 -31.83 5.87
CA ALA A 535 -33.75 -30.71 5.90
C ALA A 535 -33.19 -29.49 5.18
N ALA A 536 -31.96 -29.08 5.51
CA ALA A 536 -31.30 -27.92 4.92
C ALA A 536 -31.13 -28.05 3.39
N TRP A 537 -30.76 -29.25 2.92
CA TRP A 537 -30.66 -29.55 1.49
C TRP A 537 -32.03 -29.47 0.80
N SER A 538 -33.06 -30.07 1.42
CA SER A 538 -34.43 -30.04 0.89
C SER A 538 -34.97 -28.61 0.79
N ASP A 539 -34.71 -27.76 1.78
CA ASP A 539 -35.10 -26.35 1.77
C ASP A 539 -34.40 -25.58 0.64
N LEU A 540 -33.11 -25.82 0.44
CA LEU A 540 -32.36 -25.16 -0.64
C LEU A 540 -32.86 -25.61 -2.02
N VAL A 541 -33.15 -26.90 -2.23
CA VAL A 541 -33.71 -27.45 -3.49
C VAL A 541 -35.10 -26.86 -3.81
N GLN A 542 -35.84 -26.36 -2.83
CA GLN A 542 -37.09 -25.63 -3.10
C GLN A 542 -36.83 -24.26 -3.71
N LEU A 543 -35.66 -23.68 -3.47
CA LEU A 543 -35.27 -22.34 -3.92
C LEU A 543 -34.39 -22.35 -5.17
N THR A 544 -33.76 -23.49 -5.50
CA THR A 544 -32.86 -23.62 -6.67
C THR A 544 -33.06 -24.91 -7.45
N ASP A 545 -32.66 -24.91 -8.73
CA ASP A 545 -32.63 -26.08 -9.60
C ASP A 545 -31.31 -26.87 -9.50
N GLY A 546 -30.23 -26.26 -9.00
CA GLY A 546 -28.91 -26.89 -8.87
C GLY A 546 -28.15 -26.42 -7.62
N ILE A 547 -27.43 -27.34 -6.98
CA ILE A 547 -26.55 -27.03 -5.84
C ILE A 547 -25.17 -27.62 -6.15
N ASP A 548 -24.17 -26.76 -6.28
CA ASP A 548 -22.79 -27.13 -6.52
C ASP A 548 -21.92 -26.81 -5.31
N ILE A 549 -21.08 -27.76 -4.90
CA ILE A 549 -20.12 -27.59 -3.79
C ILE A 549 -18.72 -27.80 -4.36
N GLU A 550 -17.92 -26.74 -4.34
CA GLU A 550 -16.56 -26.70 -4.89
C GLU A 550 -15.53 -26.63 -3.75
N GLU A 551 -14.47 -27.45 -3.81
CA GLU A 551 -13.39 -27.42 -2.81
C GLU A 551 -12.52 -26.16 -2.92
N GLY A 552 -12.40 -25.59 -4.12
CA GLY A 552 -11.60 -24.38 -4.38
C GLY A 552 -12.36 -23.09 -4.13
N HIS A 553 -11.64 -22.01 -3.82
CA HIS A 553 -12.21 -20.67 -3.77
C HIS A 553 -12.68 -20.21 -5.16
N ASP A 554 -13.66 -19.32 -5.19
CA ASP A 554 -14.17 -18.75 -6.44
C ASP A 554 -13.18 -17.76 -7.05
N THR A 555 -12.37 -18.20 -8.02
CA THR A 555 -11.41 -17.32 -8.70
C THR A 555 -12.06 -16.37 -9.70
N ASN A 556 -13.31 -16.63 -10.10
CA ASN A 556 -13.99 -15.84 -11.12
C ASN A 556 -14.55 -14.54 -10.52
N TYR A 557 -15.13 -14.64 -9.32
CA TYR A 557 -15.83 -13.55 -8.66
C TYR A 557 -15.16 -13.06 -7.37
N ALA A 558 -14.39 -13.91 -6.66
CA ALA A 558 -13.67 -13.52 -5.44
C ALA A 558 -12.28 -12.92 -5.75
N ARG A 559 -12.25 -11.76 -6.42
CA ARG A 559 -10.98 -11.07 -6.70
C ARG A 559 -10.49 -10.29 -5.47
N HIS A 560 -9.19 -10.34 -5.22
CA HIS A 560 -8.56 -9.61 -4.13
C HIS A 560 -8.44 -8.12 -4.47
N ILE A 561 -8.99 -7.25 -3.63
CA ILE A 561 -8.79 -5.81 -3.76
C ILE A 561 -7.54 -5.44 -2.97
N SER A 562 -6.45 -5.17 -3.68
CA SER A 562 -5.21 -4.72 -3.03
C SER A 562 -5.44 -3.36 -2.40
N THR A 563 -5.25 -3.25 -1.09
CA THR A 563 -5.26 -1.95 -0.42
C THR A 563 -4.06 -1.12 -0.88
N PRO A 564 -4.21 0.20 -1.09
CA PRO A 564 -3.09 1.06 -1.42
C PRO A 564 -2.19 1.21 -0.18
N THR A 565 -1.25 0.29 0.01
CA THR A 565 -0.19 0.45 1.02
C THR A 565 0.75 1.54 0.55
N GLY A 566 0.65 2.75 1.14
CA GLY A 566 1.60 3.88 1.00
C GLY A 566 2.18 4.07 -0.41
N LEU A 567 1.61 4.99 -1.18
CA LEU A 567 1.90 5.27 -2.61
C LEU A 567 3.38 5.43 -3.00
N GLY A 568 4.29 5.62 -2.04
CA GLY A 568 5.68 6.03 -2.28
C GLY A 568 6.62 4.99 -2.91
N THR A 569 6.33 3.68 -2.94
CA THR A 569 7.30 2.69 -3.49
C THR A 569 6.71 1.54 -4.31
N GLY A 570 5.41 1.60 -4.67
CA GLY A 570 4.73 0.40 -5.18
C GLY A 570 3.67 0.60 -6.25
N LEU A 571 3.54 1.77 -6.90
CA LEU A 571 2.47 2.00 -7.88
C LEU A 571 2.39 0.93 -8.97
N GLU A 572 3.52 0.57 -9.58
CA GLU A 572 3.56 -0.51 -10.59
C GLU A 572 3.15 -1.86 -9.99
N LYS A 573 3.58 -2.16 -8.76
CA LYS A 573 3.18 -3.38 -8.05
C LYS A 573 1.67 -3.39 -7.75
N TYR A 574 1.12 -2.24 -7.37
CA TYR A 574 -0.31 -2.05 -7.09
C TYR A 574 -1.17 -2.26 -8.35
N PHE A 575 -0.68 -1.86 -9.53
CA PHE A 575 -1.37 -2.14 -10.79
C PHE A 575 -1.10 -3.55 -11.32
N SER A 576 0.01 -4.21 -10.95
CA SER A 576 0.33 -5.57 -11.41
C SER A 576 -0.36 -6.71 -10.64
N THR A 577 -1.10 -6.43 -9.56
CA THR A 577 -1.78 -7.45 -8.75
C THR A 577 -3.18 -7.83 -9.24
N MET A 578 -3.53 -7.48 -10.49
CA MET A 578 -4.68 -8.07 -11.21
C MET A 578 -4.22 -9.20 -12.10
#